data_AF-A0A1C6F8S5-F1
#
_entry.id   AF-A0A1C6F8S5-F1
#
_cell.length_a   1.000
_cell.length_b   1.000
_cell.length_c   1.000
_cell.angle_alpha   90.00
_cell.angle_beta   90.00
_cell.angle_gamma   90.00
#
_symmetry.space_group_name_H-M   'P 1'
#
loop_
_entity.id
_entity.type
_entity.pdbx_description
1 polymer ?
#
loop_
_entity_poly.entity_id
_entity_poly.type
_entity_poly.pdbx_seq_one_letter_code
_entity_poly.pdbx_strand_id
1 'polypeptide(L)'
;MAKTDELMKNLFKHKEIFADLFNATIFNGQQLIKPEKLTEINTENIHIEDSIQDKDNINSNITKRYRDLCMRQNDSILQIILGCEDQSEVDYSMPIRTMLYDSLKYTEQQKNLELKSIIPNYKMNLLWAYNIKDIDKFKSDLQYILYMLKYKEEKENLKEYISENNDNLQKMNQDSHNVAVALLNHKLPELIEDDKKGEIRMGKNAIEAIHDDGIAEGDTLHRILLIMKKIQKGKTLATIADEIEEEEKDILPIYTMIKDHPNESKEEIYKLLQAN
;
A
#
# COMPACT_ATOMS: atom_id res chain seq x y z
N MET A 1 17.37 1.32 -31.15
CA MET A 1 16.25 1.72 -30.30
C MET A 1 16.29 3.23 -30.13
N ALA A 2 17.07 3.82 -29.21
CA ALA A 2 17.03 5.28 -28.94
C ALA A 2 17.10 6.23 -30.17
N LYS A 3 17.95 5.97 -31.17
CA LYS A 3 18.06 6.82 -32.38
C LYS A 3 16.85 6.70 -33.31
N THR A 4 16.17 5.56 -33.31
CA THR A 4 14.96 5.33 -34.11
C THR A 4 13.77 6.00 -33.44
N ASP A 5 13.65 5.87 -32.11
CA ASP A 5 12.58 6.47 -31.32
C ASP A 5 12.61 8.01 -31.42
N GLU A 6 13.81 8.62 -31.40
CA GLU A 6 13.97 10.06 -31.59
C GLU A 6 13.55 10.53 -32.99
N LEU A 7 13.85 9.76 -34.03
CA LEU A 7 13.43 10.07 -35.41
C LEU A 7 11.91 9.96 -35.58
N MET A 8 11.29 8.93 -35.00
CA MET A 8 9.84 8.74 -35.01
C MET A 8 9.12 9.84 -34.24
N LYS A 9 9.66 10.24 -33.07
CA LYS A 9 9.15 11.38 -32.31
C LYS A 9 9.20 12.68 -33.10
N ASN A 10 10.31 12.93 -33.82
CA ASN A 10 10.42 14.10 -34.69
C ASN A 10 9.46 14.05 -35.89
N LEU A 11 9.22 12.86 -36.45
CA LEU A 11 8.24 12.65 -37.52
C LEU A 11 6.82 13.00 -37.04
N PHE A 12 6.42 12.50 -35.87
CA PHE A 12 5.07 12.75 -35.34
C PHE A 12 4.85 14.19 -34.85
N LYS A 13 5.90 15.00 -34.66
CA LYS A 13 5.74 16.45 -34.41
C LYS A 13 5.18 17.20 -35.62
N HIS A 14 5.28 16.67 -36.83
CA HIS A 14 4.64 17.25 -38.00
C HIS A 14 3.11 17.11 -37.88
N LYS A 15 2.41 18.24 -37.69
CA LYS A 15 0.95 18.26 -37.43
C LYS A 15 0.12 17.56 -38.51
N GLU A 16 0.57 17.59 -39.76
CA GLU A 16 -0.07 16.88 -40.88
C GLU A 16 0.00 15.37 -40.68
N ILE A 17 1.18 14.85 -40.37
CA ILE A 17 1.42 13.42 -40.11
C ILE A 17 0.69 12.98 -38.85
N PHE A 18 0.70 13.80 -37.80
CA PHE A 18 -0.03 13.52 -36.57
C PHE A 18 -1.54 13.48 -36.80
N ALA A 19 -2.11 14.46 -37.49
CA ALA A 19 -3.55 14.47 -37.80
C ALA A 19 -3.94 13.24 -38.65
N ASP A 20 -3.13 12.89 -39.64
CA ASP A 20 -3.38 11.75 -40.51
C ASP A 20 -3.38 10.42 -39.73
N LEU A 21 -2.43 10.25 -38.80
CA LEU A 21 -2.38 9.08 -37.90
C LEU A 21 -3.70 8.89 -37.14
N PHE A 22 -4.20 9.93 -36.47
CA PHE A 22 -5.44 9.84 -35.68
C PHE A 22 -6.69 9.71 -36.56
N ASN A 23 -6.74 10.43 -37.68
CA ASN A 23 -7.83 10.34 -38.64
C ASN A 23 -7.94 8.93 -39.23
N ALA A 24 -6.82 8.30 -39.59
CA ALA A 24 -6.78 6.94 -40.10
C ALA A 24 -7.16 5.89 -39.05
N THR A 25 -6.62 6.00 -37.83
CA THR A 25 -6.73 4.94 -36.82
C THR A 25 -8.01 5.00 -35.98
N ILE A 26 -8.43 6.19 -35.55
CA ILE A 26 -9.59 6.36 -34.66
C ILE A 26 -10.85 6.71 -35.45
N PHE A 27 -10.70 7.47 -36.54
CA PHE A 27 -11.82 8.01 -37.30
C PHE A 27 -12.01 7.33 -38.67
N ASN A 28 -11.42 6.15 -38.88
CA ASN A 28 -11.56 5.33 -40.09
C ASN A 28 -11.30 6.12 -41.40
N GLY A 29 -10.30 6.99 -41.38
CA GLY A 29 -9.89 7.83 -42.53
C GLY A 29 -10.66 9.14 -42.69
N GLN A 30 -11.65 9.43 -41.84
CA GLN A 30 -12.34 10.71 -41.86
C GLN A 30 -11.43 11.83 -41.34
N GLN A 31 -11.33 12.93 -42.11
CA GLN A 31 -10.42 14.04 -41.84
C GLN A 31 -10.99 15.01 -40.78
N LEU A 32 -11.16 14.54 -39.54
CA LEU A 32 -11.77 15.30 -38.43
C LEU A 32 -10.75 16.11 -37.63
N ILE A 33 -9.57 15.54 -37.38
CA ILE A 33 -8.43 16.25 -36.79
C ILE A 33 -7.81 17.12 -37.89
N LYS A 34 -7.70 18.42 -37.63
CA LYS A 34 -7.19 19.41 -38.58
C LYS A 34 -5.80 19.89 -38.17
N PRO A 35 -4.75 19.73 -38.99
CA PRO A 35 -3.39 20.13 -38.66
C PRO A 35 -3.27 21.58 -38.17
N GLU A 36 -4.01 22.51 -38.78
CA GLU A 36 -4.05 23.93 -38.45
C GLU A 36 -4.62 24.22 -37.06
N LYS A 37 -5.43 23.30 -36.51
CA LYS A 37 -6.02 23.42 -35.17
C LYS A 37 -5.18 22.77 -34.06
N LEU A 38 -4.09 22.09 -34.40
CA LEU A 38 -3.24 21.39 -33.44
C LEU A 38 -2.17 22.32 -32.83
N THR A 39 -1.99 22.22 -31.52
CA THR A 39 -0.89 22.86 -30.77
C THR A 39 -0.20 21.83 -29.91
N GLU A 40 1.13 21.69 -30.05
CA GLU A 40 1.94 20.82 -29.18
C GLU A 40 1.83 21.28 -27.73
N ILE A 41 1.64 20.34 -26.81
CA ILE A 41 1.62 20.59 -25.37
C ILE A 41 2.89 19.99 -24.79
N ASN A 42 3.53 20.70 -23.85
CA ASN A 42 4.60 20.11 -23.07
C ASN A 42 4.06 18.88 -22.31
N THR A 43 4.73 17.73 -22.47
CA THR A 43 4.40 16.48 -21.78
C THR A 43 5.03 16.39 -20.40
N GLU A 44 5.90 17.34 -20.04
CA GLU A 44 6.48 17.49 -18.71
C GLU A 44 5.42 17.91 -17.68
N ASN A 45 4.81 16.91 -17.05
CA ASN A 45 4.09 17.12 -15.80
C ASN A 45 4.98 16.66 -14.65
N ILE A 46 5.33 17.59 -13.76
CA ILE A 46 6.01 17.26 -12.50
C ILE A 46 4.94 16.83 -11.50
N HIS A 47 5.03 15.61 -10.99
CA HIS A 47 4.35 15.25 -9.74
C HIS A 47 5.39 15.00 -8.64
N ILE A 48 5.19 15.71 -7.54
CA ILE A 48 5.78 15.44 -6.24
C ILE A 48 4.74 14.55 -5.55
N GLU A 49 5.13 13.34 -5.15
CA GLU A 49 4.34 12.59 -4.17
C GLU A 49 4.44 13.35 -2.85
N ASP A 50 3.39 14.08 -2.47
CA ASP A 50 3.18 14.41 -1.07
C ASP A 50 2.73 13.11 -0.38
N SER A 51 3.69 12.26 -0.04
CA SER A 51 3.46 11.23 0.97
C SER A 51 3.13 11.97 2.27
N ILE A 52 1.96 11.64 2.82
CA ILE A 52 1.49 12.12 4.12
C ILE A 52 2.64 12.02 5.14
N GLN A 53 3.00 13.19 5.69
CA GLN A 53 3.82 13.48 6.87
C GLN A 53 4.61 12.31 7.48
N ASP A 54 5.92 12.28 7.22
CA ASP A 54 6.92 11.94 8.25
C ASP A 54 8.10 12.91 8.11
N LYS A 55 8.44 13.59 9.20
CA LYS A 55 9.26 14.81 9.20
C LYS A 55 10.77 14.62 9.00
N ASP A 56 11.27 13.39 8.86
CA ASP A 56 12.72 13.16 9.05
C ASP A 56 13.45 12.36 7.95
N ASN A 57 12.85 12.11 6.77
CA ASN A 57 13.65 11.58 5.65
C ASN A 57 13.02 11.87 4.28
N ILE A 58 13.41 12.99 3.68
CA ILE A 58 13.01 13.35 2.31
C ILE A 58 13.93 12.61 1.34
N ASN A 59 13.53 11.40 0.93
CA ASN A 59 13.89 10.88 -0.38
C ASN A 59 12.60 10.67 -1.16
N SER A 60 12.03 11.77 -1.66
CA SER A 60 11.01 11.71 -2.69
C SER A 60 11.66 11.13 -3.96
N ASN A 61 11.47 9.85 -4.23
CA ASN A 61 11.82 9.27 -5.53
C ASN A 61 10.84 9.82 -6.56
N ILE A 62 11.16 10.98 -7.12
CA ILE A 62 10.36 11.62 -8.16
C ILE A 62 10.43 10.76 -9.42
N THR A 63 9.46 9.86 -9.58
CA THR A 63 9.33 9.05 -10.78
C THR A 63 8.63 9.90 -11.84
N LYS A 64 9.41 10.60 -12.65
CA LYS A 64 8.87 11.39 -13.77
C LYS A 64 8.48 10.46 -14.90
N ARG A 65 7.20 10.47 -15.28
CA ARG A 65 6.71 9.72 -16.45
C ARG A 65 5.99 10.68 -17.38
N TYR A 66 6.31 10.57 -18.67
CA TYR A 66 5.81 11.47 -19.71
C TYR A 66 5.26 10.66 -20.87
N ARG A 67 4.29 11.24 -21.56
CA ARG A 67 3.94 10.78 -22.91
C ARG A 67 5.01 11.21 -23.89
N ASP A 68 5.25 10.41 -24.93
CA ASP A 68 6.21 10.77 -25.95
C ASP A 68 5.81 12.05 -26.70
N LEU A 69 4.54 12.19 -27.05
CA LEU A 69 4.01 13.39 -27.70
C LEU A 69 2.55 13.63 -27.35
N CYS A 70 2.21 14.88 -27.02
CA CYS A 70 0.82 15.31 -26.83
C CYS A 70 0.51 16.54 -27.68
N MET A 71 -0.65 16.53 -28.34
CA MET A 71 -1.18 17.70 -29.05
C MET A 71 -2.57 18.05 -28.52
N ARG A 72 -2.84 19.35 -28.37
CA ARG A 72 -4.16 19.91 -28.11
C ARG A 72 -4.79 20.33 -29.42
N GLN A 73 -6.01 19.90 -29.69
CA GLN A 73 -6.85 20.53 -30.69
C GLN A 73 -7.70 21.61 -30.01
N ASN A 74 -7.57 22.86 -30.48
CA ASN A 74 -8.40 23.97 -30.01
C ASN A 74 -9.64 24.08 -30.90
N ASP A 75 -10.82 23.86 -30.32
CA ASP A 75 -12.09 24.24 -30.94
C ASP A 75 -12.91 25.12 -29.98
N SER A 76 -13.89 25.86 -30.49
CA SER A 76 -14.61 26.90 -29.75
C SER A 76 -15.43 26.38 -28.57
N ILE A 77 -15.64 25.06 -28.48
CA ILE A 77 -16.55 24.42 -27.51
C ILE A 77 -15.88 23.23 -26.80
N LEU A 78 -14.88 22.59 -27.41
CA LEU A 78 -14.27 21.36 -26.89
C LEU A 78 -12.74 21.38 -27.07
N GLN A 79 -12.02 21.12 -25.98
CA GLN A 79 -10.58 20.88 -26.02
C GLN A 79 -10.33 19.37 -26.00
N ILE A 80 -9.56 18.88 -26.99
CA ILE A 80 -9.17 17.47 -27.08
C ILE A 80 -7.66 17.39 -26.92
N ILE A 81 -7.19 16.52 -26.02
CA ILE A 81 -5.78 16.17 -25.86
C ILE A 81 -5.57 14.81 -26.51
N LEU A 82 -4.67 14.76 -27.49
CA LEU A 82 -4.29 13.56 -28.22
C LEU A 82 -2.87 13.18 -27.80
N GLY A 83 -2.70 12.00 -27.21
CA GLY A 83 -1.40 11.45 -26.80
C GLY A 83 -0.96 10.33 -27.73
N CYS A 84 0.32 10.33 -28.10
CA CYS A 84 0.97 9.27 -28.85
C CYS A 84 2.15 8.73 -28.03
N GLU A 85 2.27 7.41 -27.97
CA GLU A 85 3.42 6.70 -27.39
C GLU A 85 4.06 5.88 -28.51
N ASP A 86 5.38 5.99 -28.66
CA ASP A 86 6.14 5.18 -29.62
C ASP A 86 6.71 3.97 -28.89
N GLN A 87 6.34 2.76 -29.33
CA GLN A 87 6.70 1.51 -28.65
C GLN A 87 7.28 0.51 -29.63
N SER A 88 8.52 0.10 -29.37
CA SER A 88 9.20 -0.93 -30.16
C SER A 88 8.68 -2.35 -29.87
N GLU A 89 8.12 -2.58 -28.69
CA GLU A 89 7.59 -3.87 -28.25
C GLU A 89 6.21 -3.70 -27.58
N VAL A 90 5.45 -4.80 -27.51
CA VAL A 90 4.15 -4.80 -26.82
C VAL A 90 4.38 -4.75 -25.32
N ASP A 91 4.16 -3.58 -24.71
CA ASP A 91 4.21 -3.38 -23.26
C ASP A 91 2.79 -3.44 -22.66
N TYR A 92 2.48 -4.54 -21.98
CA TYR A 92 1.18 -4.75 -21.33
C TYR A 92 0.93 -3.83 -20.11
N SER A 93 1.93 -3.07 -19.65
CA SER A 93 1.74 -2.04 -18.63
C SER A 93 1.20 -0.72 -19.20
N MET A 94 1.12 -0.56 -20.52
CA MET A 94 0.65 0.66 -21.18
C MET A 94 -0.77 1.10 -20.80
N PRO A 95 -1.75 0.20 -20.59
CA PRO A 95 -3.06 0.58 -20.08
C PRO A 95 -2.96 1.24 -18.70
N ILE A 96 -2.17 0.67 -17.79
CA ILE A 96 -1.98 1.21 -16.43
C ILE A 96 -1.29 2.57 -16.48
N ARG A 97 -0.24 2.71 -17.31
CA ARG A 97 0.44 3.99 -17.51
C ARG A 97 -0.49 5.04 -18.09
N THR A 98 -1.34 4.65 -19.04
CA THR A 98 -2.34 5.54 -19.66
C THR A 98 -3.31 6.08 -18.62
N MET A 99 -3.86 5.19 -17.78
CA MET A 99 -4.74 5.61 -16.68
C MET A 99 -4.03 6.57 -15.71
N LEU A 100 -2.75 6.32 -15.41
CA LEU A 100 -1.96 7.20 -14.54
C LEU A 100 -1.79 8.59 -15.17
N TYR A 101 -1.38 8.68 -16.44
CA TYR A 101 -1.23 9.96 -17.12
C TYR A 101 -2.51 10.76 -17.17
N ASP A 102 -3.63 10.10 -17.44
CA ASP A 102 -4.95 10.74 -17.50
C ASP A 102 -5.36 11.23 -16.11
N SER A 103 -5.14 10.43 -15.05
CA SER A 103 -5.42 10.84 -13.67
C SER A 103 -4.61 12.07 -13.25
N LEU A 104 -3.33 12.15 -13.64
CA LEU A 104 -2.46 13.29 -13.37
C LEU A 104 -2.96 14.55 -14.09
N LYS A 105 -3.36 14.41 -15.36
CA LYS A 105 -3.94 15.51 -16.13
C LYS A 105 -5.29 15.96 -15.56
N TYR A 106 -6.11 15.03 -15.05
CA TYR A 106 -7.36 15.38 -14.37
C TYR A 106 -7.12 16.21 -13.10
N THR A 107 -6.07 15.91 -12.32
CA THR A 107 -5.71 16.72 -11.15
C THR A 107 -5.39 18.17 -11.52
N GLU A 108 -4.74 18.41 -12.67
CA GLU A 108 -4.52 19.76 -13.20
C GLU A 108 -5.84 20.41 -13.63
N GLN A 109 -6.67 19.67 -14.37
CA GLN A 109 -7.96 20.17 -14.88
C GLN A 109 -8.98 20.44 -13.77
N GLN A 110 -8.94 19.71 -12.65
CA GLN A 110 -9.82 19.92 -11.50
C GLN A 110 -9.68 21.34 -10.90
N LYS A 111 -8.50 21.96 -11.04
CA LYS A 111 -8.26 23.35 -10.60
C LYS A 111 -8.94 24.38 -11.50
N ASN A 112 -9.38 23.99 -12.71
CA ASN A 112 -10.14 24.84 -13.62
C ASN A 112 -11.65 24.76 -13.29
N LEU A 113 -12.23 25.89 -12.87
CA LEU A 113 -13.65 25.96 -12.47
C LEU A 113 -14.63 25.59 -13.59
N GLU A 114 -14.31 25.87 -14.85
CA GLU A 114 -15.20 25.60 -15.99
C GLU A 114 -15.28 24.09 -16.28
N LEU A 115 -14.16 23.40 -16.17
CA LEU A 115 -14.04 21.96 -16.43
C LEU A 115 -14.59 21.09 -15.29
N LYS A 116 -14.64 21.63 -14.07
CA LYS A 116 -15.14 20.90 -12.88
C LYS A 116 -16.55 20.34 -13.05
N SER A 117 -17.39 20.99 -13.87
CA SER A 117 -18.76 20.55 -14.16
C SER A 117 -18.86 19.37 -15.13
N ILE A 118 -17.77 19.08 -15.86
CA ILE A 118 -17.70 18.08 -16.93
C ILE A 118 -16.91 16.84 -16.49
N ILE A 119 -16.03 16.97 -15.48
CA ILE A 119 -15.23 15.86 -14.96
C ILE A 119 -16.16 14.76 -14.39
N PRO A 120 -15.97 13.49 -14.76
CA PRO A 120 -16.76 12.38 -14.25
C PRO A 120 -16.72 12.31 -12.72
N ASN A 121 -17.90 12.28 -12.10
CA ASN A 121 -18.02 12.08 -10.65
C ASN A 121 -17.90 10.58 -10.33
N TYR A 122 -16.70 10.13 -9.94
CA TYR A 122 -16.49 8.77 -9.47
C TYR A 122 -16.97 8.61 -8.03
N LYS A 123 -18.10 7.90 -7.86
CA LYS A 123 -18.61 7.54 -6.53
C LYS A 123 -17.71 6.48 -5.89
N MET A 124 -16.84 6.89 -4.97
CA MET A 124 -16.15 5.95 -4.09
C MET A 124 -17.02 5.64 -2.87
N ASN A 125 -17.22 4.34 -2.60
CA ASN A 125 -17.84 3.91 -1.35
C ASN A 125 -16.75 3.74 -0.30
N LEU A 126 -16.44 4.81 0.42
CA LEU A 126 -15.48 4.76 1.53
C LEU A 126 -16.18 4.18 2.77
N LEU A 127 -15.60 3.12 3.32
CA LEU A 127 -16.02 2.55 4.60
C LEU A 127 -15.22 3.21 5.72
N TRP A 128 -15.85 4.15 6.43
CA TRP A 128 -15.27 4.72 7.64
C TRP A 128 -15.77 3.96 8.86
N ALA A 129 -14.98 2.98 9.32
CA ALA A 129 -15.36 2.02 10.37
C ALA A 129 -15.90 2.68 11.66
N TYR A 130 -15.34 3.83 12.06
CA TYR A 130 -15.72 4.53 13.29
C TYR A 130 -17.10 5.22 13.25
N ASN A 131 -17.72 5.38 12.07
CA ASN A 131 -19.00 6.09 11.93
C ASN A 131 -20.02 5.33 11.08
N ILE A 132 -19.94 3.99 11.09
CA ILE A 132 -20.95 3.15 10.45
C ILE A 132 -22.18 3.12 11.37
N LYS A 133 -23.31 3.63 10.87
CA LYS A 133 -24.58 3.66 11.62
C LYS A 133 -25.28 2.31 11.65
N ASP A 134 -25.19 1.55 10.57
CA ASP A 134 -25.94 0.31 10.38
C ASP A 134 -25.04 -0.94 10.44
N ILE A 135 -24.21 -1.06 11.49
CA ILE A 135 -23.30 -2.22 11.64
C ILE A 135 -24.10 -3.53 11.68
N ASP A 136 -25.35 -3.52 12.16
CA ASP A 136 -26.23 -4.70 12.21
C ASP A 136 -26.62 -5.29 10.85
N LYS A 137 -26.36 -4.58 9.76
CA LYS A 137 -26.59 -5.09 8.40
C LYS A 137 -25.52 -6.11 7.98
N PHE A 138 -24.33 -6.06 8.58
CA PHE A 138 -23.28 -7.05 8.34
C PHE A 138 -23.68 -8.38 9.00
N LYS A 139 -23.50 -9.49 8.28
CA LYS A 139 -23.95 -10.84 8.72
C LYS A 139 -22.79 -11.82 8.92
N SER A 140 -21.56 -11.33 8.83
CA SER A 140 -20.33 -12.11 9.02
C SER A 140 -19.55 -11.59 10.22
N ASP A 141 -18.43 -12.26 10.53
CA ASP A 141 -17.50 -11.89 11.60
C ASP A 141 -17.04 -10.42 11.55
N LEU A 142 -17.09 -9.79 10.36
CA LEU A 142 -16.83 -8.37 10.15
C LEU A 142 -17.75 -7.46 10.98
N GLN A 143 -18.99 -7.87 11.23
CA GLN A 143 -19.93 -7.14 12.10
C GLN A 143 -19.30 -6.91 13.48
N TYR A 144 -18.74 -7.97 14.07
CA TYR A 144 -18.19 -7.90 15.41
C TYR A 144 -16.90 -7.07 15.45
N ILE A 145 -16.06 -7.20 14.42
CA ILE A 145 -14.83 -6.40 14.28
C ILE A 145 -15.16 -4.91 14.16
N LEU A 146 -16.18 -4.54 13.38
CA LEU A 146 -16.60 -3.15 13.22
C LEU A 146 -17.17 -2.56 14.51
N TYR A 147 -17.93 -3.34 15.29
CA TYR A 147 -18.39 -2.91 16.61
C TYR A 147 -17.24 -2.70 17.60
N MET A 148 -16.28 -3.63 17.64
CA MET A 148 -15.09 -3.48 18.47
C MET A 148 -14.28 -2.24 18.08
N LEU A 149 -14.15 -1.95 16.79
CA LEU A 149 -13.51 -0.73 16.29
C LEU A 149 -14.28 0.55 16.66
N LYS A 150 -15.61 0.52 16.55
CA LYS A 150 -16.48 1.65 16.94
C LYS A 150 -16.28 2.02 18.40
N TYR A 151 -16.18 1.03 19.30
CA TYR A 151 -15.97 1.25 20.74
C TYR A 151 -14.51 1.23 21.18
N LYS A 152 -13.55 1.20 20.24
CA LYS A 152 -12.12 1.07 20.56
C LYS A 152 -11.60 2.10 21.57
N GLU A 153 -12.14 3.32 21.55
CA GLU A 153 -11.77 4.38 22.49
C GLU A 153 -12.62 4.42 23.77
N GLU A 154 -13.77 3.73 23.79
CA GLU A 154 -14.76 3.73 24.87
C GLU A 154 -14.64 2.45 25.69
N LYS A 155 -13.73 2.43 26.68
CA LYS A 155 -13.37 1.22 27.45
C LYS A 155 -14.58 0.45 28.00
N GLU A 156 -15.53 1.14 28.64
CA GLU A 156 -16.71 0.49 29.24
C GLU A 156 -17.65 -0.10 28.18
N ASN A 157 -17.96 0.66 27.13
CA ASN A 157 -18.83 0.19 26.04
C ASN A 157 -18.21 -1.00 25.30
N LEU A 158 -16.87 -1.03 25.19
CA LEU A 158 -16.15 -2.16 24.63
C LEU A 158 -16.21 -3.39 25.54
N LYS A 159 -16.08 -3.23 26.87
CA LYS A 159 -16.25 -4.33 27.85
C LYS A 159 -17.65 -4.93 27.74
N GLU A 160 -18.67 -4.08 27.78
CA GLU A 160 -20.08 -4.47 27.70
C GLU A 160 -20.36 -5.20 26.38
N TYR A 161 -19.89 -4.66 25.25
CA TYR A 161 -20.07 -5.31 23.97
C TYR A 161 -19.41 -6.71 23.88
N ILE A 162 -18.18 -6.84 24.38
CA ILE A 162 -17.45 -8.12 24.38
C ILE A 162 -18.15 -9.14 25.27
N SER A 163 -18.66 -8.73 26.43
CA SER A 163 -19.35 -9.63 27.35
C SER A 163 -20.68 -10.12 26.77
N GLU A 164 -21.48 -9.23 26.17
CA GLU A 164 -22.75 -9.56 25.54
C GLU A 164 -22.61 -10.47 24.31
N ASN A 165 -21.50 -10.37 23.58
CA ASN A 165 -21.28 -11.09 22.32
C ASN A 165 -20.25 -12.22 22.41
N ASN A 166 -19.84 -12.60 23.63
CA ASN A 166 -18.78 -13.57 23.89
C ASN A 166 -18.93 -14.89 23.10
N ASP A 167 -20.14 -15.47 23.07
CA ASP A 167 -20.40 -16.73 22.34
C ASP A 167 -20.21 -16.62 20.83
N ASN A 168 -20.52 -15.46 20.25
CA ASN A 168 -20.36 -15.21 18.83
C ASN A 168 -18.89 -14.91 18.49
N LEU A 169 -18.20 -14.17 19.36
CA LEU A 169 -16.77 -13.89 19.24
C LEU A 169 -15.94 -15.18 19.28
N GLN A 170 -16.31 -16.15 20.13
CA GLN A 170 -15.64 -17.45 20.22
C GLN A 170 -15.82 -18.34 18.98
N LYS A 171 -16.91 -18.12 18.23
CA LYS A 171 -17.23 -18.88 17.02
C LYS A 171 -16.63 -18.24 15.75
N MET A 172 -15.99 -17.08 15.89
CA MET A 172 -15.29 -16.44 14.79
C MET A 172 -14.21 -17.38 14.24
N ASN A 173 -13.98 -17.30 12.93
CA ASN A 173 -12.86 -18.01 12.33
C ASN A 173 -11.51 -17.43 12.81
N GLN A 174 -10.45 -18.23 12.67
CA GLN A 174 -9.12 -17.88 13.18
C GLN A 174 -8.59 -16.55 12.62
N ASP A 175 -8.78 -16.28 11.32
CA ASP A 175 -8.32 -15.03 10.70
C ASP A 175 -9.05 -13.81 11.28
N SER A 176 -10.35 -13.92 11.48
CA SER A 176 -11.17 -12.85 12.05
C SER A 176 -10.82 -12.60 13.51
N HIS A 177 -10.50 -13.66 14.25
CA HIS A 177 -10.00 -13.56 15.62
C HIS A 177 -8.64 -12.85 15.66
N ASN A 178 -7.70 -13.23 14.78
CA ASN A 178 -6.38 -12.60 14.69
C ASN A 178 -6.50 -11.10 14.39
N VAL A 179 -7.38 -10.70 13.46
CA VAL A 179 -7.65 -9.30 13.14
C VAL A 179 -8.25 -8.57 14.33
N ALA A 180 -9.21 -9.16 15.05
CA ALA A 180 -9.80 -8.55 16.23
C ALA A 180 -8.77 -8.25 17.32
N VAL A 181 -7.91 -9.23 17.63
CA VAL A 181 -6.83 -9.07 18.62
C VAL A 181 -5.83 -8.00 18.18
N ALA A 182 -5.33 -8.06 16.95
CA ALA A 182 -4.37 -7.09 16.42
C ALA A 182 -4.91 -5.65 16.43
N LEU A 183 -6.20 -5.46 16.16
CA LEU A 183 -6.83 -4.13 16.17
C LEU A 183 -7.02 -3.57 17.60
N LEU A 184 -7.11 -4.46 18.59
CA LEU A 184 -7.37 -4.17 20.01
C LEU A 184 -6.12 -4.29 20.90
N ASN A 185 -4.95 -4.56 20.31
CA ASN A 185 -3.72 -5.03 20.95
C ASN A 185 -3.28 -4.31 22.24
N HIS A 186 -3.59 -3.02 22.40
CA HIS A 186 -3.23 -2.27 23.62
C HIS A 186 -4.29 -2.24 24.72
N LYS A 187 -5.54 -2.63 24.43
CA LYS A 187 -6.66 -2.49 25.38
C LYS A 187 -7.26 -3.82 25.81
N LEU A 188 -7.12 -4.89 25.03
CA LEU A 188 -7.65 -6.21 25.39
C LEU A 188 -7.19 -6.73 26.76
N PRO A 189 -5.89 -6.64 27.14
CA PRO A 189 -5.40 -7.15 28.41
C PRO A 189 -5.99 -6.42 29.64
N GLU A 190 -6.31 -5.13 29.51
CA GLU A 190 -6.91 -4.34 30.60
C GLU A 190 -8.44 -4.50 30.72
N LEU A 191 -9.08 -5.17 29.76
CA LEU A 191 -10.52 -5.38 29.74
C LEU A 191 -10.92 -6.69 30.44
N ILE A 192 -9.94 -7.57 30.71
CA ILE A 192 -10.12 -8.86 31.38
C ILE A 192 -9.76 -8.68 32.86
N GLU A 193 -10.74 -8.29 33.68
CA GLU A 193 -10.57 -8.37 35.13
C GLU A 193 -10.73 -9.81 35.59
N ASP A 194 -9.69 -10.30 36.27
CA ASP A 194 -9.60 -11.64 36.86
C ASP A 194 -10.49 -11.68 38.11
N ASP A 195 -11.82 -11.78 37.93
CA ASP A 195 -12.73 -11.83 39.06
C ASP A 195 -13.64 -13.07 39.12
N LYS A 196 -13.66 -13.60 40.33
CA LYS A 196 -14.18 -14.91 40.71
C LYS A 196 -15.70 -14.94 40.59
N LYS A 197 -16.21 -15.43 39.46
CA LYS A 197 -17.37 -16.35 39.33
C LYS A 197 -17.70 -16.46 37.85
N GLY A 198 -17.64 -17.69 37.34
CA GLY A 198 -17.67 -18.02 35.93
C GLY A 198 -18.79 -17.35 35.13
N GLU A 199 -18.39 -16.60 34.10
CA GLU A 199 -18.47 -17.01 32.70
C GLU A 199 -17.84 -15.91 31.82
N ILE A 200 -16.55 -16.04 31.52
CA ILE A 200 -15.91 -15.38 30.36
C ILE A 200 -15.01 -16.43 29.74
N ARG A 201 -15.20 -16.76 28.46
CA ARG A 201 -14.40 -17.82 27.84
C ARG A 201 -14.13 -17.66 26.34
N MET A 202 -13.84 -16.44 25.89
CA MET A 202 -12.83 -16.26 24.83
C MET A 202 -11.51 -16.80 25.38
N GLY A 203 -11.01 -17.89 24.80
CA GLY A 203 -10.03 -18.78 25.42
C GLY A 203 -8.82 -18.03 25.99
N LYS A 204 -8.75 -17.95 27.33
CA LYS A 204 -7.58 -17.49 28.11
C LYS A 204 -6.29 -18.07 27.52
N ASN A 205 -6.32 -19.36 27.18
CA ASN A 205 -5.18 -20.08 26.61
C ASN A 205 -4.79 -19.74 25.16
N ALA A 206 -5.70 -19.21 24.33
CA ALA A 206 -5.38 -18.89 22.94
C ALA A 206 -4.94 -17.43 22.78
N ILE A 207 -5.49 -16.53 23.60
CA ILE A 207 -5.08 -15.12 23.64
C ILE A 207 -3.75 -14.98 24.40
N GLU A 208 -3.57 -15.67 25.53
CA GLU A 208 -2.26 -15.79 26.17
C GLU A 208 -1.27 -16.48 25.23
N ALA A 209 -1.63 -17.58 24.55
CA ALA A 209 -0.72 -18.21 23.58
C ALA A 209 -0.33 -17.27 22.44
N ILE A 210 -1.25 -16.52 21.82
CA ILE A 210 -0.91 -15.58 20.73
C ILE A 210 -0.12 -14.36 21.25
N HIS A 211 -0.43 -13.89 22.46
CA HIS A 211 0.32 -12.82 23.11
C HIS A 211 1.73 -13.27 23.49
N ASP A 212 1.86 -14.45 24.08
CA ASP A 212 3.13 -15.05 24.48
C ASP A 212 3.95 -15.46 23.25
N ASP A 213 3.31 -15.98 22.19
CA ASP A 213 3.94 -16.25 20.89
C ASP A 213 4.41 -14.94 20.24
N GLY A 214 3.61 -13.86 20.33
CA GLY A 214 3.99 -12.53 19.83
C GLY A 214 5.12 -11.88 20.63
N ILE A 215 5.16 -12.07 21.95
CA ILE A 215 6.27 -11.65 22.81
C ILE A 215 7.51 -12.49 22.50
N ALA A 216 7.38 -13.81 22.41
CA ALA A 216 8.49 -14.72 22.11
C ALA A 216 9.05 -14.47 20.69
N GLU A 217 8.19 -14.22 19.70
CA GLU A 217 8.59 -13.79 18.36
C GLU A 217 9.30 -12.43 18.42
N GLY A 218 8.77 -11.47 19.18
CA GLY A 218 9.38 -10.16 19.40
C GLY A 218 10.77 -10.23 20.05
N ASP A 219 10.92 -11.04 21.10
CA ASP A 219 12.18 -11.27 21.79
C ASP A 219 13.18 -11.98 20.90
N THR A 220 12.74 -12.96 20.11
CA THR A 220 13.60 -13.67 19.16
C THR A 220 14.06 -12.74 18.03
N LEU A 221 13.16 -11.92 17.48
CA LEU A 221 13.50 -10.92 16.47
C LEU A 221 14.44 -9.85 17.02
N HIS A 222 14.27 -9.44 18.29
CA HIS A 222 15.17 -8.52 18.97
C HIS A 222 16.56 -9.14 19.17
N ARG A 223 16.61 -10.41 19.60
CA ARG A 223 17.84 -11.21 19.76
C ARG A 223 18.59 -11.37 18.43
N ILE A 224 17.90 -11.72 17.35
CA ILE A 224 18.45 -11.77 15.98
C ILE A 224 19.04 -10.41 15.60
N LEU A 225 18.29 -9.32 15.80
CA LEU A 225 18.74 -7.97 15.46
C LEU A 225 20.00 -7.55 16.24
N LEU A 226 20.10 -7.89 17.53
CA LEU A 226 21.28 -7.62 18.35
C LEU A 226 22.51 -8.38 17.84
N ILE A 227 22.35 -9.66 17.53
CA ILE A 227 23.43 -10.50 17.00
C ILE A 227 23.87 -9.99 15.61
N MET A 228 22.93 -9.68 14.71
CA MET A 228 23.23 -9.08 13.40
C MET A 228 24.07 -7.80 13.53
N LYS A 229 23.67 -6.88 14.41
CA LYS A 229 24.40 -5.62 14.65
C LYS A 229 25.81 -5.85 15.21
N LYS A 230 26.01 -6.86 16.06
CA LYS A 230 27.32 -7.18 16.64
C LYS A 230 28.23 -7.92 15.66
N ILE A 231 27.67 -8.77 14.79
CA ILE A 231 28.41 -9.39 13.67
C ILE A 231 28.87 -8.31 12.67
N GLN A 232 28.02 -7.36 12.33
CA GLN A 232 28.40 -6.21 11.47
C GLN A 232 29.54 -5.38 12.06
N LYS A 233 29.65 -5.33 13.39
CA LYS A 233 30.76 -4.69 14.12
C LYS A 233 32.01 -5.57 14.22
N GLY A 234 32.04 -6.73 13.57
CA GLY A 234 33.19 -7.65 13.52
C GLY A 234 33.41 -8.45 14.81
N LYS A 235 32.40 -8.59 15.68
CA LYS A 235 32.55 -9.32 16.95
C LYS A 235 32.49 -10.83 16.75
N THR A 236 33.25 -11.57 17.56
CA THR A 236 33.27 -13.03 17.55
C THR A 236 32.07 -13.59 18.33
N LEU A 237 31.74 -14.87 18.10
CA LEU A 237 30.66 -15.58 18.80
C LEU A 237 30.80 -15.45 20.33
N ALA A 238 32.00 -15.73 20.85
CA ALA A 238 32.31 -15.65 22.28
C ALA A 238 32.04 -14.26 22.87
N THR A 239 32.46 -13.19 22.18
CA THR A 239 32.23 -11.82 22.64
C THR A 239 30.76 -11.42 22.54
N ILE A 240 30.03 -11.94 21.56
CA ILE A 240 28.59 -11.69 21.44
C ILE A 240 27.83 -12.37 22.57
N ALA A 241 28.15 -13.63 22.86
CA ALA A 241 27.55 -14.43 23.93
C ALA A 241 27.71 -13.74 25.29
N ASP A 242 28.93 -13.34 25.61
CA ASP A 242 29.27 -12.62 26.85
C ASP A 242 28.52 -11.29 26.96
N GLU A 243 28.44 -10.51 25.87
CA GLU A 243 27.76 -9.21 25.87
C GLU A 243 26.22 -9.26 25.90
N ILE A 244 25.62 -10.41 25.59
CA ILE A 244 24.17 -10.61 25.73
C ILE A 244 23.83 -11.48 26.94
N GLU A 245 24.84 -11.85 27.74
CA GLU A 245 24.73 -12.70 28.93
C GLU A 245 24.10 -14.07 28.63
N GLU A 246 24.47 -14.66 27.49
CA GLU A 246 23.99 -15.97 27.06
C GLU A 246 25.14 -16.93 26.74
N GLU A 247 24.87 -18.23 26.75
CA GLU A 247 25.86 -19.26 26.42
C GLU A 247 26.12 -19.32 24.91
N GLU A 248 27.37 -19.58 24.50
CA GLU A 248 27.75 -19.65 23.07
C GLU A 248 26.93 -20.68 22.30
N LYS A 249 26.56 -21.80 22.95
CA LYS A 249 25.74 -22.86 22.35
C LYS A 249 24.34 -22.38 21.95
N ASP A 250 23.77 -21.43 22.67
CA ASP A 250 22.37 -21.00 22.52
C ASP A 250 22.25 -19.94 21.40
N ILE A 251 23.32 -19.20 21.15
CA ILE A 251 23.39 -18.17 20.10
C ILE A 251 23.98 -18.69 18.79
N LEU A 252 24.67 -19.84 18.82
CA LEU A 252 25.35 -20.45 17.67
C LEU A 252 24.42 -20.68 16.46
N PRO A 253 23.18 -21.17 16.61
CA PRO A 253 22.27 -21.36 15.48
C PRO A 253 21.96 -20.03 14.77
N ILE A 254 21.65 -18.98 15.54
CA ILE A 254 21.35 -17.64 15.02
C ILE A 254 22.59 -17.03 14.36
N TYR A 255 23.75 -17.14 15.02
CA TYR A 255 25.02 -16.60 14.51
C TYR A 255 25.43 -17.24 13.17
N THR A 256 25.25 -18.56 13.05
CA THR A 256 25.55 -19.30 11.82
C THR A 256 24.60 -18.88 10.70
N MET A 257 23.30 -18.82 10.99
CA MET A 257 22.29 -18.42 10.00
C MET A 257 22.54 -17.01 9.45
N ILE A 258 22.92 -16.06 10.31
CA ILE A 258 23.24 -14.69 9.88
C ILE A 258 24.51 -14.63 9.02
N LYS A 259 25.50 -15.48 9.30
CA LYS A 259 26.72 -15.56 8.48
C LYS A 259 26.48 -16.18 7.11
N ASP A 260 25.63 -17.18 7.06
CA ASP A 260 25.27 -17.87 5.82
C ASP A 260 24.34 -17.00 4.94
N HIS A 261 23.56 -16.11 5.56
CA HIS A 261 22.61 -15.21 4.92
C HIS A 261 22.85 -13.71 5.26
N PRO A 262 23.98 -13.12 4.85
CA PRO A 262 24.42 -11.79 5.31
C PRO A 262 23.56 -10.61 4.81
N ASN A 263 22.72 -10.82 3.78
CA ASN A 263 21.89 -9.78 3.16
C ASN A 263 20.41 -9.86 3.55
N GLU A 264 20.04 -10.82 4.39
CA GLU A 264 18.65 -11.03 4.78
C GLU A 264 18.27 -10.15 5.98
N SER A 265 17.00 -9.76 6.01
CA SER A 265 16.40 -9.03 7.12
C SER A 265 16.23 -9.93 8.36
N LYS A 266 16.06 -9.33 9.54
CA LYS A 266 15.84 -10.09 10.78
C LYS A 266 14.58 -10.98 10.69
N GLU A 267 13.57 -10.55 9.95
CA GLU A 267 12.33 -11.29 9.69
C GLU A 267 12.55 -12.50 8.77
N GLU A 268 13.45 -12.41 7.79
CA GLU A 268 13.81 -13.52 6.90
C GLU A 268 14.68 -14.55 7.62
N ILE A 269 15.68 -14.10 8.38
CA ILE A 269 16.50 -14.96 9.24
C ILE A 269 15.63 -15.72 10.26
N TYR A 270 14.65 -15.04 10.87
CA TYR A 270 13.69 -15.67 11.78
C TYR A 270 12.89 -16.79 11.10
N LYS A 271 12.40 -16.56 9.88
CA LYS A 271 11.69 -17.59 9.11
C LYS A 271 12.56 -18.79 8.76
N LEU A 272 13.83 -18.58 8.42
CA LEU A 272 14.79 -19.66 8.13
C LEU A 272 15.12 -20.50 9.37
N LEU A 273 15.12 -19.88 10.55
CA LEU A 273 15.32 -20.59 11.82
C LEU A 273 14.12 -21.44 12.23
N GLN A 274 12.91 -21.08 11.82
CA GLN A 274 11.68 -21.86 12.07
C GLN A 274 11.48 -23.01 11.07
N ALA A 275 12.18 -22.97 9.93
CA ALA A 275 12.06 -23.96 8.85
C ALA A 275 13.05 -25.14 8.97
N ASN A 276 14.00 -25.06 9.90
CA ASN A 276 15.04 -26.07 10.18
C ASN A 276 14.80 -26.75 11.53
#